data_AF-A0A936LWA8-F1
#
_entry.id   AF-A0A936LWA8-F1
#
_cell.length_a   1.000
_cell.length_b   1.000
_cell.length_c   1.000
_cell.angle_alpha   90.00
_cell.angle_beta   90.00
_cell.angle_gamma   90.00
#
_symmetry.space_group_name_H-M   'P 1'
#
loop_
_entity.id
_entity.type
_entity.pdbx_description
1 polymer ?
#
loop_
_entity_poly.entity_id
_entity_poly.type
_entity_poly.pdbx_seq_one_letter_code
_entity_poly.pdbx_strand_id
1 'polypeptide(L)'
;MAILSGETDLDRSLNVMFSLALLTMNEWSVAVSKVIVQNLENPGKSQLEIAKKMKKSQSTVSEALKRGGFDEVMQMEIYFQEQMERLP
;
A
#
# COMPACT_ATOMS: atom_id res chain seq x y z
N MET A 1 8.09 14.54 -2.38
CA MET A 1 7.09 14.20 -3.42
C MET A 1 6.24 15.43 -3.64
N ALA A 2 5.80 15.66 -4.88
CA ALA A 2 4.86 16.71 -5.20
C ALA A 2 3.83 16.11 -6.17
N ILE A 3 2.74 15.58 -5.61
CA ILE A 3 1.48 15.50 -6.36
C ILE A 3 1.10 16.93 -6.72
N LEU A 4 0.77 17.14 -7.99
CA LEU A 4 0.34 18.41 -8.54
C LEU A 4 -0.90 18.17 -9.41
N SER A 5 -2.05 18.05 -8.76
CA SER A 5 -3.36 17.84 -9.37
C SER A 5 -4.01 19.15 -9.86
N GLY A 6 -3.47 20.30 -9.45
CA GLY A 6 -4.02 21.62 -9.74
C GLY A 6 -4.90 22.18 -8.62
N GLU A 7 -5.35 21.31 -7.70
CA GLU A 7 -6.06 21.68 -6.48
C GLU A 7 -5.09 21.72 -5.29
N THR A 8 -4.70 22.94 -4.89
CA THR A 8 -3.59 23.16 -3.94
C THR A 8 -3.82 22.51 -2.57
N ASP A 9 -5.06 22.53 -2.06
CA ASP A 9 -5.39 21.95 -0.76
C ASP A 9 -5.38 20.40 -0.79
N LEU A 10 -5.84 19.82 -1.91
CA LEU A 10 -5.78 18.39 -2.15
C LEU A 10 -4.32 17.95 -2.27
N ASP A 11 -3.53 18.65 -3.09
CA ASP A 11 -2.10 18.39 -3.26
C ASP A 11 -1.37 18.39 -1.92
N ARG A 12 -1.63 19.40 -1.07
CA ARG A 12 -1.04 19.47 0.27
C ARG A 12 -1.42 18.25 1.11
N SER A 13 -2.70 17.89 1.14
CA SER A 13 -3.21 16.78 1.94
C SER A 13 -2.62 15.44 1.50
N LEU A 14 -2.61 15.17 0.19
CA LEU A 14 -2.03 13.97 -0.40
C LEU A 14 -0.52 13.88 -0.14
N ASN A 15 0.22 14.97 -0.33
CA ASN A 15 1.66 14.98 -0.08
C ASN A 15 2.00 14.70 1.39
N VAL A 16 1.20 15.18 2.35
CA VAL A 16 1.37 14.85 3.77
C VAL A 16 1.12 13.36 4.03
N MET A 17 0.01 12.81 3.53
CA MET A 17 -0.31 11.38 3.70
C MET A 17 0.76 10.48 3.08
N PHE A 18 1.19 10.76 1.85
CA PHE A 18 2.26 10.00 1.21
C PHE A 18 3.57 10.11 1.99
N SER A 19 3.90 11.29 2.53
CA SER A 19 5.11 11.44 3.37
C SER A 19 5.06 10.57 4.62
N LEU A 20 3.88 10.43 5.24
CA LEU A 20 3.69 9.51 6.37
C LEU A 20 3.77 8.04 5.94
N ALA A 21 3.13 7.66 4.83
CA ALA A 21 3.19 6.30 4.31
C ALA A 21 4.63 5.89 3.96
N LEU A 22 5.45 6.81 3.44
CA LEU A 22 6.85 6.56 3.15
C LEU A 22 7.70 6.22 4.37
N LEU A 23 7.34 6.68 5.58
CA LEU A 23 8.03 6.27 6.81
C LEU A 23 7.95 4.76 7.04
N THR A 24 6.90 4.12 6.51
CA THR A 24 6.72 2.68 6.52
C THR A 24 7.31 2.05 5.26
N MET A 25 6.97 2.57 4.07
CA MET A 25 7.32 1.93 2.79
C MET A 25 8.81 1.93 2.48
N ASN A 26 9.54 2.99 2.87
CA ASN A 26 10.99 3.06 2.62
C ASN A 26 11.80 2.07 3.47
N GLU A 27 11.25 1.63 4.60
CA GLU A 27 11.91 0.72 5.55
C GLU A 27 11.51 -0.75 5.34
N TRP A 28 10.78 -1.06 4.27
CA TRP A 28 10.39 -2.44 3.98
C TRP A 28 11.61 -3.32 3.69
N SER A 29 11.81 -4.33 4.55
CA SER A 29 12.74 -5.41 4.23
C SER A 29 12.39 -6.08 2.89
N VAL A 30 13.37 -6.72 2.25
CA VAL A 30 13.17 -7.50 1.02
C VAL A 30 12.07 -8.56 1.19
N ALA A 31 11.95 -9.15 2.38
CA ALA A 31 10.92 -10.16 2.66
C ALA A 31 9.51 -9.56 2.67
N VAL A 32 9.32 -8.40 3.32
CA VAL A 32 8.05 -7.68 3.37
C VAL A 32 7.67 -7.20 1.98
N SER A 33 8.59 -6.53 1.28
CA SER A 33 8.38 -6.04 -0.08
C SER A 33 7.91 -7.14 -1.04
N LYS A 34 8.51 -8.33 -0.98
CA LYS A 34 8.08 -9.48 -1.80
C LYS A 34 6.64 -9.92 -1.50
N VAL A 35 6.23 -9.92 -0.23
CA VAL A 35 4.86 -10.29 0.13
C VAL A 35 3.87 -9.23 -0.36
N ILE A 36 4.20 -7.95 -0.20
CA ILE A 36 3.35 -6.84 -0.65
C ILE A 36 3.17 -6.87 -2.17
N VAL A 37 4.26 -6.99 -2.94
CA VAL A 37 4.19 -7.12 -4.40
C VAL A 37 3.30 -8.30 -4.81
N GLN A 38 3.43 -9.46 -4.16
CA GLN A 38 2.56 -10.59 -4.47
C GLN A 38 1.07 -10.34 -4.17
N ASN A 39 0.75 -9.55 -3.15
CA ASN A 39 -0.64 -9.17 -2.89
C ASN A 39 -1.15 -8.15 -3.92
N LEU A 40 -0.36 -7.15 -4.28
CA LEU A 40 -0.71 -6.15 -5.30
C LEU A 40 -0.92 -6.77 -6.69
N GLU A 41 -0.06 -7.70 -7.10
CA GLU A 41 -0.14 -8.39 -8.40
C GLU A 41 -1.26 -9.43 -8.46
N ASN A 42 -1.86 -9.81 -7.33
CA ASN A 42 -2.87 -10.86 -7.27
C ASN A 42 -4.08 -10.36 -6.46
N PRO A 43 -4.73 -9.27 -6.91
CA PRO A 43 -5.90 -8.75 -6.21
C PRO A 43 -6.97 -9.83 -6.09
N GLY A 44 -7.62 -9.90 -4.92
CA GLY A 44 -8.68 -10.87 -4.63
C GLY A 44 -8.20 -12.26 -4.16
N LYS A 45 -6.89 -12.56 -4.19
CA LYS A 45 -6.39 -13.80 -3.55
C LYS A 45 -6.32 -13.64 -2.04
N SER A 46 -6.68 -14.70 -1.33
CA SER A 46 -6.52 -14.80 0.11
C SER A 46 -5.04 -14.87 0.51
N GLN A 47 -4.73 -14.47 1.75
CA GLN A 47 -3.38 -14.61 2.31
C GLN A 47 -2.88 -16.07 2.28
N LEU A 48 -3.79 -17.04 2.37
CA LEU A 48 -3.46 -18.47 2.27
C LEU A 48 -3.02 -18.86 0.85
N GLU A 49 -3.68 -18.35 -0.18
CA GLU A 49 -3.31 -18.59 -1.58
C GLU A 49 -1.97 -17.93 -1.93
N ILE A 50 -1.75 -16.71 -1.44
CA ILE A 50 -0.45 -16.02 -1.57
C ILE A 50 0.65 -16.82 -0.85
N ALA A 51 0.40 -17.28 0.37
CA ALA A 51 1.34 -18.08 1.13
C ALA A 51 1.73 -19.37 0.41
N LYS A 52 0.75 -20.08 -0.17
CA LYS A 52 1.00 -21.27 -1.01
C LYS A 52 1.87 -20.95 -2.22
N LYS A 53 1.55 -19.86 -2.96
CA LYS A 53 2.34 -19.39 -4.12
C LYS A 53 3.79 -19.09 -3.74
N MET A 54 3.99 -18.49 -2.57
CA MET A 54 5.32 -18.12 -2.05
C MET A 54 6.03 -19.25 -1.30
N LYS A 55 5.43 -20.44 -1.17
CA LYS A 55 5.92 -21.55 -0.34
C LYS A 55 6.23 -21.12 1.10
N LYS A 56 5.34 -20.33 1.70
CA LYS A 56 5.40 -19.80 3.08
C LYS A 56 4.15 -20.22 3.87
N SER A 57 4.14 -20.01 5.19
CA SER A 57 2.90 -20.11 5.96
C SER A 57 2.03 -18.87 5.78
N GLN A 58 0.72 -19.01 6.00
CA GLN A 58 -0.19 -17.87 6.00
C GLN A 58 0.15 -16.87 7.11
N SER A 59 0.60 -17.33 8.28
CA SER A 59 1.05 -16.46 9.37
C SER A 59 2.24 -15.58 8.97
N THR A 60 3.21 -16.10 8.21
CA THR A 60 4.34 -15.31 7.70
C THR A 60 3.87 -14.22 6.74
N VAL A 61 2.89 -14.52 5.88
CA VAL A 61 2.30 -13.52 4.97
C VAL A 61 1.55 -12.45 5.75
N SER A 62 0.70 -12.86 6.70
CA SER A 62 -0.05 -11.94 7.55
C SER A 62 0.85 -10.99 8.34
N GLU A 63 1.90 -11.51 8.97
CA GLU A 63 2.86 -10.70 9.73
C GLU A 63 3.64 -9.74 8.81
N ALA A 64 3.99 -10.17 7.60
CA ALA A 64 4.66 -9.31 6.64
C ALA A 64 3.75 -8.17 6.16
N LEU A 65 2.48 -8.44 5.88
CA LEU A 65 1.49 -7.41 5.52
C LEU A 65 1.29 -6.41 6.65
N LYS A 66 1.12 -6.91 7.88
CA LYS A 66 0.97 -6.07 9.08
C LYS A 66 2.19 -5.19 9.32
N ARG A 67 3.40 -5.75 9.27
CA ARG A 67 4.65 -4.96 9.41
C ARG A 67 4.85 -3.98 8.26
N GLY A 68 4.32 -4.31 7.09
CA GLY A 68 4.34 -3.45 5.92
C GLY A 68 3.36 -2.29 5.98
N GLY A 69 2.42 -2.26 6.95
CA GLY A 69 1.31 -1.31 6.97
C GLY A 69 0.45 -1.40 5.70
N PHE A 70 0.29 -2.60 5.15
CA PHE A 70 -0.34 -2.80 3.84
C PHE A 70 -1.77 -2.26 3.82
N ASP A 71 -2.57 -2.57 4.85
CA ASP A 71 -3.97 -2.17 4.90
C ASP A 71 -4.10 -0.63 4.96
N GLU A 72 -3.28 0.03 5.76
CA GLU A 72 -3.26 1.50 5.88
C GLU A 72 -2.79 2.17 4.57
N VAL A 73 -1.77 1.62 3.92
CA VAL A 73 -1.27 2.12 2.63
C VAL A 73 -2.34 1.95 1.55
N MET A 74 -3.05 0.81 1.51
CA MET A 74 -4.13 0.58 0.56
C MET A 74 -5.33 1.47 0.84
N GLN A 75 -5.66 1.75 2.10
CA GLN A 75 -6.72 2.70 2.43
C GLN A 75 -6.39 4.12 1.94
N MET A 76 -5.14 4.56 2.11
CA MET A 76 -4.66 5.84 1.56
C MET A 76 -4.74 5.86 0.02
N GLU A 77 -4.38 4.75 -0.62
CA GLU A 77 -4.43 4.62 -2.09
C GLU A 77 -5.87 4.70 -2.62
N ILE A 78 -6.82 4.01 -2.00
CA ILE A 78 -8.25 4.09 -2.32
C ILE A 78 -8.75 5.54 -2.16
N TYR A 79 -8.43 6.18 -1.03
CA TYR A 79 -8.81 7.57 -0.82
C TYR A 79 -8.24 8.50 -1.91
N PHE A 80 -6.98 8.28 -2.31
CA PHE A 80 -6.36 9.02 -3.40
C PHE A 80 -7.13 8.84 -4.71
N GLN A 81 -7.47 7.61 -5.10
CA GLN A 81 -8.28 7.34 -6.30
C GLN A 81 -9.63 8.07 -6.24
N GLU A 82 -10.34 7.99 -5.12
CA GLU A 82 -11.63 8.68 -4.93
C GLU A 82 -11.52 10.20 -5.07
N GLN A 83 -10.42 10.82 -4.62
CA GLN A 83 -10.23 12.26 -4.80
C GLN A 83 -9.93 12.61 -6.26
N MET A 84 -9.13 11.79 -6.94
CA MET A 84 -8.81 11.99 -8.36
C MET A 84 -10.04 11.89 -9.26
N GLU A 85 -10.98 10.98 -8.95
CA GLU A 85 -12.26 10.85 -9.68
C GLU A 85 -13.21 12.03 -9.47
N ARG A 86 -13.04 12.79 -8.38
CA ARG A 86 -13.85 13.98 -8.05
C ARG A 86 -13.30 15.27 -8.65
N LEU A 87 -12.08 15.24 -9.21
CA LEU A 87 -11.52 16.38 -9.89
C LEU A 87 -12.29 16.65 -11.19
N PRO A 88 -12.62 17.93 -11.48
CA PRO A 88 -13.40 18.32 -12.65
C PRO A 88 -12.66 18.16 -13.98
#